data_AF-W2RV68-F1
#
_entry.id   AF-W2RV68-F1
#
_cell.length_a   1.000
_cell.length_b   1.000
_cell.length_c   1.000
_cell.angle_alpha   90.00
_cell.angle_beta   90.00
_cell.angle_gamma   90.00
#
_symmetry.space_group_name_H-M   'P 1'
#
loop_
_entity.id
_entity.type
_entity.pdbx_description
1 polymer ?
#
loop_
_entity_poly.entity_id
_entity_poly.type
_entity_poly.pdbx_seq_one_letter_code
_entity_poly.pdbx_strand_id
1 'polypeptide(L)'
;MKKPGSVEDLPEWNFDGSSTGQAPGDNSDVYIRPVAMYPDPIRLGDNVLVMCETWDPDGTPNKSNFRHDAARLMEANKDHHVWFGLEQEYTLLSESGWPYGWPAGGFPGPQGPYYCGVGTGRVYCRDIVEAHHKACIYAGINISGTNAEVMPAQWEYQVGPCEGIDLGDQLWVSRWLLHRIAEEFGAKVSFQPKPIPGDWNGAGLHTNVSSSEMREEGGMKHIEAAMKKLEQRHIEHIKVYGEGNELRMTGAHETSSIDKFTWGVANRGSSVRIPRQCAKEGKGYVSSDSPFDRRPASNADPYQITGIIVETIYGSLPEEK
;
A
#
# COMPACT_ATOMS: atom_id res chain seq x y z
N MET A 1 -15.08 27.20 -14.83
CA MET A 1 -15.97 26.08 -14.44
C MET A 1 -16.23 26.17 -12.95
N LYS A 2 -17.39 25.71 -12.47
CA LYS A 2 -17.68 25.67 -11.03
C LYS A 2 -16.89 24.52 -10.40
N LYS A 3 -16.33 24.72 -9.21
CA LYS A 3 -15.68 23.66 -8.43
C LYS A 3 -16.67 22.51 -8.19
N PRO A 4 -16.32 21.24 -8.51
CA PRO A 4 -17.17 20.10 -8.17
C PRO A 4 -17.33 20.00 -6.64
N GLY A 5 -18.54 19.73 -6.18
CA GLY A 5 -18.87 19.61 -4.76
C GLY A 5 -18.68 18.19 -4.22
N SER A 6 -18.90 17.18 -5.07
CA SER A 6 -18.74 15.77 -4.74
C SER A 6 -18.33 14.94 -5.95
N VAL A 7 -18.10 13.63 -5.74
CA VAL A 7 -17.72 12.69 -6.80
C VAL A 7 -18.84 12.55 -7.83
N GLU A 8 -20.10 12.65 -7.42
CA GLU A 8 -21.28 12.52 -8.28
C GLU A 8 -21.45 13.69 -9.26
N ASP A 9 -20.79 14.83 -9.00
CA ASP A 9 -20.78 15.97 -9.92
C ASP A 9 -19.82 15.76 -11.11
N LEU A 10 -18.95 14.73 -11.04
CA LEU A 10 -17.92 14.48 -12.05
C LEU A 10 -18.46 13.56 -13.15
N PRO A 11 -18.21 13.88 -14.43
CA PRO A 11 -18.67 13.04 -15.53
C PRO A 11 -17.87 11.75 -15.62
N GLU A 12 -18.53 10.69 -16.11
CA GLU A 12 -17.81 9.54 -16.67
C GLU A 12 -16.97 10.01 -17.87
N TRP A 13 -15.82 9.37 -18.06
CA TRP A 13 -14.94 9.63 -19.20
C TRP A 13 -14.38 8.32 -19.73
N ASN A 14 -13.54 8.37 -20.75
CA ASN A 14 -12.94 7.22 -21.39
C ASN A 14 -11.51 7.53 -21.82
N PHE A 15 -10.75 6.48 -22.08
CA PHE A 15 -9.41 6.55 -22.63
C PHE A 15 -9.14 5.37 -23.55
N ASP A 16 -8.05 5.45 -24.32
CA ASP A 16 -7.58 4.35 -25.17
C ASP A 16 -6.87 3.28 -24.31
N GLY A 17 -7.60 2.21 -24.00
CA GLY A 17 -7.11 1.07 -23.26
C GLY A 17 -6.10 0.21 -24.02
N SER A 18 -5.99 0.31 -25.35
CA SER A 18 -4.96 -0.42 -26.10
C SER A 18 -3.56 0.14 -25.82
N SER A 19 -3.48 1.45 -25.59
CA SER A 19 -2.25 2.15 -25.20
C SER A 19 -1.82 1.89 -23.74
N THR A 20 -2.65 1.23 -22.94
CA THR A 20 -2.38 0.86 -21.54
C THR A 20 -2.41 -0.65 -21.29
N GLY A 21 -2.61 -1.47 -22.34
CA GLY A 21 -2.71 -2.93 -22.23
C GLY A 21 -4.01 -3.44 -21.58
N GLN A 22 -5.03 -2.59 -21.48
CA GLN A 22 -6.32 -2.89 -20.87
C GLN A 22 -7.39 -3.35 -21.87
N ALA A 23 -7.23 -3.08 -23.17
CA ALA A 23 -8.18 -3.45 -24.22
C ALA A 23 -7.46 -3.82 -25.53
N PRO A 24 -8.08 -4.60 -26.43
CA PRO A 24 -7.54 -4.86 -27.77
C PRO A 24 -7.69 -3.63 -28.69
N GLY A 25 -6.91 -3.56 -29.78
CA GLY A 25 -6.91 -2.39 -30.67
C GLY A 25 -8.18 -2.20 -31.50
N ASP A 26 -8.98 -3.25 -31.71
CA ASP A 26 -10.25 -3.21 -32.45
C ASP A 26 -11.47 -2.94 -31.56
N ASN A 27 -11.29 -2.91 -30.24
CA ASN A 27 -12.28 -2.49 -29.25
C ASN A 27 -11.56 -1.85 -28.05
N SER A 28 -11.01 -0.65 -28.26
CA SER A 28 -9.98 -0.08 -27.40
C SER A 28 -10.49 0.85 -26.29
N ASP A 29 -11.75 1.28 -26.34
CA ASP A 29 -12.28 2.19 -25.33
C ASP A 29 -12.39 1.51 -23.97
N VAL A 30 -11.85 2.15 -22.92
CA VAL A 30 -12.07 1.80 -21.51
C VAL A 30 -12.67 3.01 -20.82
N TYR A 31 -13.73 2.79 -20.05
CA TYR A 31 -14.42 3.84 -19.33
C TYR A 31 -13.80 4.03 -17.94
N ILE A 32 -13.73 5.28 -17.48
CA ILE A 32 -13.36 5.64 -16.12
C ILE A 32 -14.54 6.25 -15.39
N ARG A 33 -14.86 5.67 -14.22
CA ARG A 33 -15.91 6.18 -13.33
C ARG A 33 -15.25 6.80 -12.08
N PRO A 34 -15.52 8.07 -11.77
CA PRO A 34 -15.02 8.71 -10.55
C PRO A 34 -15.47 7.98 -9.29
N VAL A 35 -14.55 7.77 -8.35
CA VAL A 35 -14.82 7.06 -7.09
C VAL A 35 -14.32 7.79 -5.85
N ALA A 36 -13.29 8.63 -5.98
CA ALA A 36 -12.85 9.53 -4.92
C ALA A 36 -12.27 10.82 -5.51
N MET A 37 -12.35 11.92 -4.76
CA MET A 37 -11.91 13.24 -5.18
C MET A 37 -11.07 13.90 -4.09
N TYR A 38 -9.92 14.47 -4.49
CA TYR A 38 -8.94 15.08 -3.59
C TYR A 38 -8.55 16.47 -4.10
N PRO A 39 -8.30 17.47 -3.25
CA PRO A 39 -7.66 18.72 -3.67
C PRO A 39 -6.32 18.46 -4.38
N ASP A 40 -6.05 19.12 -5.51
CA ASP A 40 -4.79 18.96 -6.24
C ASP A 40 -3.67 19.81 -5.59
N PRO A 41 -2.67 19.19 -4.92
CA PRO A 41 -1.60 19.92 -4.22
C PRO A 41 -0.58 20.54 -5.17
N ILE A 42 -0.63 20.22 -6.46
CA ILE A 42 0.32 20.69 -7.46
C ILE A 42 -0.28 21.88 -8.22
N ARG A 43 -1.51 21.74 -8.71
CA ARG A 43 -2.21 22.81 -9.44
C ARG A 43 -2.88 23.84 -8.54
N LEU A 44 -3.14 23.50 -7.28
CA LEU A 44 -3.73 24.36 -6.25
C LEU A 44 -5.12 24.91 -6.62
N GLY A 45 -5.67 25.77 -5.75
CA GLY A 45 -6.95 26.44 -5.98
C GLY A 45 -8.13 25.46 -5.95
N ASP A 46 -9.02 25.57 -6.94
CA ASP A 46 -10.20 24.73 -7.07
C ASP A 46 -9.97 23.48 -7.94
N ASN A 47 -8.72 23.20 -8.31
CA ASN A 47 -8.35 21.99 -9.05
C ASN A 47 -8.40 20.76 -8.13
N VAL A 48 -8.73 19.61 -8.73
CA VAL A 48 -8.89 18.34 -8.02
C VAL A 48 -8.16 17.21 -8.75
N LEU A 49 -7.73 16.23 -7.97
CA LEU A 49 -7.36 14.89 -8.42
C LEU A 49 -8.59 13.99 -8.27
N VAL A 50 -8.82 13.14 -9.26
CA VAL A 50 -9.95 12.22 -9.28
C VAL A 50 -9.42 10.81 -9.42
N MET A 51 -9.67 9.99 -8.39
CA MET A 51 -9.45 8.56 -8.47
C MET A 51 -10.64 7.94 -9.21
N CYS A 52 -10.35 7.06 -10.16
CA CYS A 52 -11.37 6.38 -10.95
C CYS A 52 -11.17 4.86 -10.91
N GLU A 53 -12.27 4.14 -11.09
CA GLU A 53 -12.26 2.73 -11.45
C GLU A 53 -12.44 2.55 -12.96
N THR A 54 -12.01 1.42 -13.51
CA THR A 54 -12.01 1.13 -14.95
C THR A 54 -13.07 0.09 -15.34
N TRP A 55 -13.75 0.33 -16.45
CA TRP A 55 -14.87 -0.48 -16.93
C TRP A 55 -14.74 -0.77 -18.42
N ASP A 56 -15.08 -2.00 -18.80
CA ASP A 56 -15.16 -2.40 -20.20
C ASP A 56 -16.42 -1.83 -20.87
N PRO A 57 -16.45 -1.71 -22.21
CA PRO A 57 -17.59 -1.14 -22.94
C PRO A 57 -18.93 -1.86 -22.75
N ASP A 58 -18.90 -3.13 -22.33
CA ASP A 58 -20.09 -3.91 -22.02
C ASP A 58 -20.67 -3.61 -20.62
N GLY A 59 -20.01 -2.75 -19.86
CA GLY A 59 -20.40 -2.35 -18.51
C GLY A 59 -19.89 -3.29 -17.41
N THR A 60 -19.03 -4.25 -17.73
CA THR A 60 -18.35 -5.10 -16.72
C THR A 60 -17.09 -4.41 -16.17
N PRO A 61 -16.67 -4.70 -14.92
CA PRO A 61 -15.42 -4.19 -14.40
C PRO A 61 -14.25 -4.69 -15.26
N ASN A 62 -13.36 -3.78 -15.66
CA ASN A 62 -12.20 -4.17 -16.46
C ASN A 62 -11.34 -5.20 -15.70
N LYS A 63 -10.62 -6.08 -16.40
CA LYS A 63 -9.74 -7.12 -15.80
C LYS A 63 -8.74 -6.61 -14.75
N SER A 64 -8.41 -5.32 -14.76
CA SER A 64 -7.49 -4.65 -13.82
C SER A 64 -8.21 -3.88 -12.70
N ASN A 65 -9.54 -3.86 -12.69
CA ASN A 65 -10.36 -3.19 -11.69
C ASN A 65 -10.58 -4.09 -10.46
N PHE A 66 -9.53 -4.23 -9.64
CA PHE A 66 -9.64 -4.95 -8.36
C PHE A 66 -10.39 -4.15 -7.29
N ARG A 67 -10.60 -2.84 -7.52
CA ARG A 67 -11.37 -1.98 -6.62
C ARG A 67 -12.82 -2.43 -6.52
N HIS A 68 -13.43 -2.84 -7.63
CA HIS A 68 -14.84 -3.23 -7.67
C HIS A 68 -15.18 -4.34 -6.66
N ASP A 69 -14.46 -5.46 -6.73
CA ASP A 69 -14.68 -6.59 -5.82
C ASP A 69 -14.27 -6.27 -4.38
N ALA A 70 -13.18 -5.51 -4.20
CA ALA A 70 -12.78 -5.05 -2.88
C ALA A 70 -13.88 -4.18 -2.24
N ALA A 71 -14.46 -3.22 -2.96
CA ALA A 71 -15.54 -2.37 -2.47
C ALA A 71 -16.78 -3.19 -2.07
N ARG A 72 -17.15 -4.19 -2.88
CA ARG A 72 -18.24 -5.12 -2.54
C ARG A 72 -17.96 -5.92 -1.28
N LEU A 73 -16.72 -6.39 -1.09
CA LEU A 73 -16.31 -7.13 0.11
C LEU A 73 -16.37 -6.25 1.35
N MET A 74 -15.92 -5.00 1.24
CA MET A 74 -15.98 -4.03 2.34
C MET A 74 -17.44 -3.74 2.72
N GLU A 75 -18.33 -3.53 1.74
CA GLU A 75 -19.75 -3.28 2.00
C GLU A 75 -20.44 -4.51 2.64
N ALA A 76 -20.16 -5.71 2.14
CA ALA A 76 -20.72 -6.95 2.68
C ALA A 76 -20.28 -7.24 4.13
N ASN A 77 -19.14 -6.69 4.55
CA ASN A 77 -18.55 -6.91 5.88
C ASN A 77 -18.46 -5.62 6.71
N LYS A 78 -19.24 -4.58 6.36
CA LYS A 78 -19.13 -3.24 6.97
C LYS A 78 -19.37 -3.20 8.47
N ASP A 79 -20.16 -4.12 9.01
CA ASP A 79 -20.48 -4.19 10.44
C ASP A 79 -19.26 -4.47 11.32
N HIS A 80 -18.17 -4.99 10.73
CA HIS A 80 -16.90 -5.20 11.42
C HIS A 80 -16.04 -3.92 11.54
N HIS A 81 -16.38 -2.84 10.82
CA HIS A 81 -15.63 -1.57 10.85
C HIS A 81 -14.10 -1.78 10.72
N VAL A 82 -13.72 -2.47 9.65
CA VAL A 82 -12.33 -2.89 9.43
C VAL A 82 -11.49 -1.68 9.07
N TRP A 83 -10.48 -1.44 9.90
CA TRP A 83 -9.47 -0.41 9.69
C TRP A 83 -8.18 -1.03 9.23
N PHE A 84 -7.54 -0.33 8.31
CA PHE A 84 -6.25 -0.69 7.78
C PHE A 84 -5.26 0.46 7.88
N GLY A 85 -3.97 0.13 7.99
CA GLY A 85 -2.87 1.08 7.86
C GLY A 85 -1.71 0.43 7.12
N LEU A 86 -1.28 1.02 6.01
CA LEU A 86 -0.24 0.46 5.14
C LEU A 86 1.05 1.27 5.24
N GLU A 87 2.14 0.55 5.44
CA GLU A 87 3.52 1.03 5.49
C GLU A 87 4.15 0.86 4.10
N GLN A 88 4.07 1.89 3.26
CA GLN A 88 4.59 1.85 1.90
C GLN A 88 6.09 2.15 1.87
N GLU A 89 6.90 1.10 1.74
CA GLU A 89 8.32 1.25 1.46
C GLU A 89 8.55 1.47 -0.05
N TYR A 90 9.55 2.26 -0.40
CA TYR A 90 9.95 2.52 -1.79
C TYR A 90 11.42 2.90 -1.87
N THR A 91 12.02 2.74 -3.04
CA THR A 91 13.41 3.15 -3.28
C THR A 91 13.46 4.23 -4.36
N LEU A 92 14.20 5.30 -4.09
CA LEU A 92 14.46 6.35 -5.07
C LEU A 92 15.68 6.00 -5.90
N LEU A 93 15.50 6.02 -7.22
CA LEU A 93 16.52 5.74 -8.22
C LEU A 93 16.81 7.03 -8.99
N SER A 94 18.05 7.21 -9.41
CA SER A 94 18.43 8.22 -10.40
C SER A 94 17.86 7.87 -11.78
N GLU A 95 17.98 8.79 -12.74
CA GLU A 95 17.58 8.56 -14.13
C GLU A 95 18.19 7.28 -14.75
N SER A 96 19.41 6.92 -14.32
CA SER A 96 20.11 5.70 -14.76
C SER A 96 19.47 4.39 -14.28
N GLY A 97 18.54 4.45 -13.32
CA GLY A 97 17.98 3.28 -12.66
C GLY A 97 18.82 2.78 -11.48
N TRP A 98 19.94 3.42 -11.16
CA TRP A 98 20.73 3.13 -9.96
C TRP A 98 20.23 3.92 -8.75
N PRO A 99 20.28 3.39 -7.51
CA PRO A 99 19.78 4.09 -6.33
C PRO A 99 20.34 5.50 -6.19
N TYR A 100 19.46 6.44 -5.87
CA TYR A 100 19.78 7.86 -5.94
C TYR A 100 20.84 8.22 -4.89
N GLY A 101 21.91 8.89 -5.33
CA GLY A 101 23.02 9.30 -4.46
C GLY A 101 24.03 8.20 -4.14
N TRP A 102 23.86 6.98 -4.67
CA TRP A 102 24.88 5.95 -4.57
C TRP A 102 26.08 6.26 -5.49
N PRO A 103 27.29 5.77 -5.15
CA PRO A 103 28.46 5.91 -6.03
C PRO A 103 28.19 5.28 -7.40
N ALA A 104 28.60 5.97 -8.47
CA ALA A 104 28.46 5.45 -9.84
C ALA A 104 29.22 4.12 -9.99
N GLY A 105 28.49 3.04 -10.35
CA GLY A 105 29.06 1.70 -10.48
C GLY A 105 29.54 1.08 -9.16
N GLY A 106 29.15 1.63 -8.01
CA GLY A 106 29.58 1.18 -6.70
C GLY A 106 28.47 1.21 -5.65
N PHE A 107 28.87 0.91 -4.42
CA PHE A 107 27.99 0.79 -3.26
C PHE A 107 28.40 1.78 -2.17
N PRO A 108 27.44 2.28 -1.38
CA PRO A 108 27.76 3.00 -0.16
C PRO A 108 28.32 2.04 0.91
N GLY A 109 28.63 2.57 2.10
CA GLY A 109 28.96 1.72 3.24
C GLY A 109 27.80 0.77 3.62
N PRO A 110 28.06 -0.26 4.43
CA PRO A 110 27.04 -1.25 4.81
C PRO A 110 25.85 -0.63 5.54
N GLN A 111 24.71 -1.33 5.52
CA GLN A 111 23.49 -0.93 6.22
C GLN A 111 23.71 -0.76 7.73
N GLY A 112 22.87 0.07 8.36
CA GLY A 112 22.96 0.38 9.79
C GLY A 112 22.78 1.87 10.10
N PRO A 113 23.55 2.78 9.50
CA PRO A 113 23.49 4.20 9.85
C PRO A 113 22.42 5.01 9.09
N TYR A 114 21.65 4.35 8.21
CA TYR A 114 20.70 5.00 7.29
C TYR A 114 19.27 5.06 7.86
N TYR A 115 18.82 4.01 8.55
CA TYR A 115 17.50 3.94 9.17
C TYR A 115 17.30 5.11 10.15
N CYS A 116 16.25 5.90 9.92
CA CYS A 116 15.98 7.14 10.66
C CYS A 116 17.18 8.10 10.76
N GLY A 117 18.09 8.06 9.79
CA GLY A 117 19.32 8.83 9.78
C GLY A 117 19.11 10.35 9.59
N VAL A 118 20.12 11.12 9.96
CA VAL A 118 20.19 12.58 9.74
C VAL A 118 21.60 12.98 9.35
N GLY A 119 21.70 13.95 8.43
CA GLY A 119 22.97 14.47 7.91
C GLY A 119 23.35 13.93 6.53
N THR A 120 24.17 14.71 5.83
CA THR A 120 24.68 14.36 4.50
C THR A 120 25.43 13.03 4.52
N GLY A 121 25.15 12.16 3.54
CA GLY A 121 25.72 10.81 3.46
C GLY A 121 25.02 9.76 4.33
N ARG A 122 24.02 10.15 5.13
CA ARG A 122 23.11 9.23 5.85
C ARG A 122 21.74 9.12 5.22
N VAL A 123 21.28 10.18 4.57
CA VAL A 123 19.98 10.25 3.90
C VAL A 123 20.11 10.90 2.54
N TYR A 124 19.27 10.46 1.61
CA TYR A 124 19.26 10.89 0.21
C TYR A 124 17.83 11.26 -0.19
N CYS A 125 17.65 12.37 -0.89
CA CYS A 125 16.35 12.82 -1.42
C CYS A 125 15.26 13.13 -0.37
N ARG A 126 15.65 13.65 0.81
CA ARG A 126 14.68 14.04 1.85
C ARG A 126 13.72 15.14 1.36
N ASP A 127 14.17 16.00 0.46
CA ASP A 127 13.37 17.01 -0.21
C ASP A 127 12.15 16.43 -0.94
N ILE A 128 12.30 15.31 -1.66
CA ILE A 128 11.18 14.60 -2.29
C ILE A 128 10.20 14.09 -1.24
N VAL A 129 10.70 13.50 -0.16
CA VAL A 129 9.90 12.93 0.93
C VAL A 129 9.08 14.01 1.64
N GLU A 130 9.71 15.13 1.97
CA GLU A 130 9.07 16.27 2.63
C GLU A 130 8.01 16.93 1.73
N ALA A 131 8.29 17.04 0.43
CA ALA A 131 7.33 17.57 -0.55
C ALA A 131 6.12 16.64 -0.68
N HIS A 132 6.36 15.32 -0.82
CA HIS A 132 5.30 14.30 -0.87
C HIS A 132 4.45 14.30 0.39
N HIS A 133 5.08 14.33 1.57
CA HIS A 133 4.35 14.33 2.84
C HIS A 133 3.40 15.53 2.95
N LYS A 134 3.87 16.74 2.60
CA LYS A 134 3.04 17.96 2.57
C LYS A 134 1.93 17.88 1.53
N ALA A 135 2.21 17.32 0.35
CA ALA A 135 1.22 17.16 -0.70
C ALA A 135 0.10 16.20 -0.28
N CYS A 136 0.44 15.09 0.38
CA CYS A 136 -0.54 14.16 0.93
C CYS A 136 -1.43 14.83 1.99
N ILE A 137 -0.85 15.58 2.93
CA ILE A 137 -1.62 16.35 3.92
C ILE A 137 -2.57 17.34 3.24
N TYR A 138 -2.08 18.10 2.25
CA TYR A 138 -2.91 19.07 1.51
C TYR A 138 -4.07 18.39 0.77
N ALA A 139 -3.81 17.24 0.15
CA ALA A 139 -4.80 16.45 -0.55
C ALA A 139 -5.82 15.77 0.38
N GLY A 140 -5.64 15.87 1.71
CA GLY A 140 -6.51 15.20 2.68
C GLY A 140 -6.29 13.69 2.76
N ILE A 141 -5.16 13.19 2.25
CA ILE A 141 -4.74 11.80 2.47
C ILE A 141 -4.35 11.66 3.95
N ASN A 142 -4.85 10.61 4.59
CA ASN A 142 -4.56 10.27 5.98
C ASN A 142 -3.16 9.65 6.13
N ILE A 143 -2.14 10.43 5.77
CA ILE A 143 -0.74 10.08 5.95
C ILE A 143 -0.39 10.21 7.43
N SER A 144 0.00 9.11 8.07
CA SER A 144 0.29 9.08 9.51
C SER A 144 1.77 9.30 9.85
N GLY A 145 2.67 9.12 8.89
CA GLY A 145 4.09 9.33 9.12
C GLY A 145 4.97 9.05 7.91
N THR A 146 6.28 9.17 8.14
CA THR A 146 7.35 8.78 7.21
C THR A 146 8.66 8.56 7.97
N ASN A 147 9.52 7.69 7.45
CA ASN A 147 10.87 7.48 7.94
C ASN A 147 11.83 7.13 6.80
N ALA A 148 13.13 7.39 7.04
CA ALA A 148 14.19 6.85 6.19
C ALA A 148 14.37 5.36 6.53
N GLU A 149 14.41 4.51 5.51
CA GLU A 149 14.51 3.07 5.69
C GLU A 149 15.96 2.57 5.80
N VAL A 150 16.13 1.27 6.03
CA VAL A 150 17.42 0.64 6.29
C VAL A 150 18.38 0.75 5.10
N MET A 151 17.90 0.59 3.87
CA MET A 151 18.72 0.77 2.67
C MET A 151 18.86 2.27 2.33
N PRO A 152 20.08 2.77 2.04
CA PRO A 152 20.23 4.18 1.66
C PRO A 152 19.47 4.49 0.36
N ALA A 153 18.76 5.62 0.37
CA ALA A 153 17.77 6.03 -0.66
C ALA A 153 16.45 5.26 -0.66
N GLN A 154 16.25 4.35 0.30
CA GLN A 154 14.96 3.76 0.62
C GLN A 154 14.24 4.60 1.68
N TRP A 155 12.92 4.70 1.53
CA TRP A 155 12.05 5.47 2.40
C TRP A 155 10.74 4.74 2.61
N GLU A 156 10.04 5.12 3.67
CA GLU A 156 8.69 4.65 3.96
C GLU A 156 7.76 5.83 4.23
N TYR A 157 6.50 5.70 3.83
CA TYR A 157 5.41 6.51 4.35
C TYR A 157 4.23 5.64 4.74
N GLN A 158 3.48 6.07 5.75
CA GLN A 158 2.35 5.31 6.27
C GLN A 158 1.03 6.00 5.93
N VAL A 159 0.06 5.25 5.39
CA VAL A 159 -1.31 5.73 5.14
C VAL A 159 -2.26 4.95 6.04
N GLY A 160 -3.09 5.67 6.77
CA GLY A 160 -4.09 5.12 7.67
C GLY A 160 -3.93 5.59 9.12
N PRO A 161 -4.88 5.23 10.00
CA PRO A 161 -5.95 4.25 9.77
C PRO A 161 -7.03 4.74 8.81
N CYS A 162 -7.42 3.91 7.83
CA CYS A 162 -8.56 4.15 6.95
C CYS A 162 -9.53 2.97 7.02
N GLU A 163 -10.83 3.23 6.90
CA GLU A 163 -11.86 2.20 6.95
C GLU A 163 -12.14 1.63 5.55
N GLY A 164 -12.13 0.30 5.44
CA GLY A 164 -12.52 -0.41 4.22
C GLY A 164 -11.82 0.09 2.95
N ILE A 165 -12.62 0.55 1.98
CA ILE A 165 -12.17 0.90 0.63
C ILE A 165 -11.33 2.17 0.58
N ASP A 166 -11.51 3.08 1.55
CA ASP A 166 -10.83 4.39 1.60
C ASP A 166 -9.31 4.24 1.62
N LEU A 167 -8.80 3.17 2.25
CA LEU A 167 -7.36 2.93 2.29
C LEU A 167 -6.78 2.73 0.89
N GLY A 168 -7.44 1.90 0.06
CA GLY A 168 -6.98 1.60 -1.28
C GLY A 168 -6.96 2.85 -2.15
N ASP A 169 -8.05 3.63 -2.09
CA ASP A 169 -8.20 4.90 -2.81
C ASP A 169 -7.07 5.88 -2.42
N GLN A 170 -6.85 6.07 -1.12
CA GLN A 170 -5.84 7.00 -0.62
C GLN A 170 -4.41 6.53 -0.90
N LEU A 171 -4.11 5.23 -0.78
CA LEU A 171 -2.76 4.75 -1.07
C LEU A 171 -2.44 4.90 -2.55
N TRP A 172 -3.36 4.58 -3.47
CA TRP A 172 -3.13 4.76 -4.90
C TRP A 172 -2.89 6.24 -5.27
N VAL A 173 -3.67 7.17 -4.73
CA VAL A 173 -3.45 8.61 -4.97
C VAL A 173 -2.14 9.08 -4.34
N SER A 174 -1.78 8.57 -3.16
CA SER A 174 -0.48 8.88 -2.53
C SER A 174 0.71 8.38 -3.37
N ARG A 175 0.60 7.20 -4.01
CA ARG A 175 1.62 6.66 -4.93
C ARG A 175 1.73 7.53 -6.18
N TRP A 176 0.60 7.96 -6.74
CA TRP A 176 0.58 8.87 -7.88
C TRP A 176 1.28 10.20 -7.55
N LEU A 177 0.96 10.79 -6.38
CA LEU A 177 1.63 12.00 -5.90
C LEU A 177 3.14 11.79 -5.74
N LEU A 178 3.56 10.64 -5.20
CA LEU A 178 4.98 10.33 -5.05
C LEU A 178 5.71 10.30 -6.39
N HIS A 179 5.14 9.62 -7.39
CA HIS A 179 5.69 9.62 -8.75
C HIS A 179 5.73 11.04 -9.33
N ARG A 180 4.60 11.74 -9.29
CA ARG A 180 4.47 13.07 -9.90
C ARG A 180 5.41 14.09 -9.24
N ILE A 181 5.64 14.01 -7.94
CA ILE A 181 6.60 14.89 -7.25
C ILE A 181 8.03 14.49 -7.60
N ALA A 182 8.36 13.19 -7.58
CA ALA A 182 9.70 12.72 -7.92
C ALA A 182 10.15 13.12 -9.35
N GLU A 183 9.20 13.22 -10.29
CA GLU A 183 9.45 13.75 -11.64
C GLU A 183 10.11 15.14 -11.63
N GLU A 184 9.72 16.03 -10.70
CA GLU A 184 10.27 17.39 -10.61
C GLU A 184 11.74 17.41 -10.18
N PHE A 185 12.21 16.31 -9.59
CA PHE A 185 13.58 16.13 -9.11
C PHE A 185 14.40 15.19 -10.01
N GLY A 186 13.83 14.70 -11.12
CA GLY A 186 14.49 13.72 -12.00
C GLY A 186 14.73 12.36 -11.34
N ALA A 187 13.98 12.04 -10.27
CA ALA A 187 14.09 10.77 -9.57
C ALA A 187 13.01 9.79 -10.06
N LYS A 188 13.36 8.50 -10.13
CA LYS A 188 12.43 7.41 -10.40
C LYS A 188 12.07 6.73 -9.08
N VAL A 189 10.79 6.48 -8.87
CA VAL A 189 10.29 5.73 -7.72
C VAL A 189 10.19 4.26 -8.11
N SER A 190 10.76 3.37 -7.29
CA SER A 190 10.64 1.93 -7.44
C SER A 190 9.92 1.32 -6.24
N PHE A 191 8.84 0.62 -6.54
CA PHE A 191 8.14 -0.29 -5.61
C PHE A 191 8.59 -1.74 -5.81
N GLN A 192 9.75 -2.00 -6.44
CA GLN A 192 10.22 -3.37 -6.58
C GLN A 192 10.51 -3.98 -5.20
N PRO A 193 10.05 -5.21 -4.91
CA PRO A 193 10.23 -5.83 -3.59
C PRO A 193 11.68 -6.05 -3.19
N LYS A 194 12.57 -6.18 -4.16
CA LYS A 194 14.02 -6.35 -3.97
C LYS A 194 14.76 -5.56 -5.07
N PRO A 195 14.92 -4.24 -4.90
CA PRO A 195 15.47 -3.37 -5.95
C PRO A 195 16.96 -3.63 -6.20
N ILE A 196 17.71 -4.00 -5.15
CA ILE A 196 19.13 -4.35 -5.24
C ILE A 196 19.34 -5.76 -4.68
N PRO A 197 19.91 -6.70 -5.48
CA PRO A 197 20.26 -8.03 -4.98
C PRO A 197 21.32 -8.00 -3.86
N GLY A 198 21.36 -9.07 -3.06
CA GLY A 198 22.34 -9.24 -1.99
C GLY A 198 21.89 -8.69 -0.63
N ASP A 199 22.87 -8.25 0.16
CA ASP A 199 22.75 -7.82 1.58
C ASP A 199 22.21 -6.38 1.73
N TRP A 200 21.17 -6.09 0.96
CA TRP A 200 20.39 -4.84 1.04
C TRP A 200 18.95 -5.18 1.38
N ASN A 201 18.28 -4.37 2.18
CA ASN A 201 16.88 -4.61 2.51
C ASN A 201 16.01 -4.63 1.24
N GLY A 202 14.95 -5.44 1.29
CA GLY A 202 13.87 -5.33 0.30
C GLY A 202 12.87 -4.25 0.71
N ALA A 203 11.85 -4.04 -0.13
CA ALA A 203 10.78 -3.07 0.09
C ALA A 203 9.43 -3.78 0.32
N GLY A 204 8.83 -3.59 1.49
CA GLY A 204 7.54 -4.15 1.89
C GLY A 204 6.34 -3.21 1.73
N LEU A 205 5.15 -3.76 1.96
CA LEU A 205 3.90 -3.01 2.17
C LEU A 205 3.21 -3.53 3.43
N HIS A 206 3.84 -3.38 4.60
CA HIS A 206 3.28 -3.98 5.80
C HIS A 206 1.87 -3.45 6.06
N THR A 207 0.95 -4.38 6.34
CA THR A 207 -0.48 -4.09 6.42
C THR A 207 -0.99 -4.32 7.82
N ASN A 208 -1.20 -3.22 8.55
CA ASN A 208 -1.88 -3.21 9.84
C ASN A 208 -3.38 -3.42 9.63
N VAL A 209 -4.01 -4.30 10.41
CA VAL A 209 -5.46 -4.58 10.31
C VAL A 209 -6.12 -4.70 11.69
N SER A 210 -7.31 -4.12 11.84
CA SER A 210 -8.16 -4.32 13.03
C SER A 210 -9.65 -4.17 12.69
N SER A 211 -10.53 -4.94 13.32
CA SER A 211 -11.98 -4.66 13.36
C SER A 211 -12.41 -4.04 14.69
N SER A 212 -13.68 -3.65 14.80
CA SER A 212 -14.29 -3.23 16.07
C SER A 212 -14.04 -4.25 17.18
N GLU A 213 -14.27 -5.54 16.95
CA GLU A 213 -14.10 -6.59 17.96
C GLU A 213 -12.63 -6.81 18.34
N MET A 214 -11.69 -6.56 17.42
CA MET A 214 -10.26 -6.63 17.74
C MET A 214 -9.82 -5.44 18.60
N ARG A 215 -10.47 -4.28 18.49
CA ARG A 215 -10.14 -3.06 19.24
C ARG A 215 -10.79 -2.99 20.62
N GLU A 216 -11.82 -3.79 20.86
CA GLU A 216 -12.51 -3.87 22.14
C GLU A 216 -11.77 -4.74 23.18
N GLU A 217 -12.19 -4.66 24.44
CA GLU A 217 -11.63 -5.45 25.54
C GLU A 217 -11.79 -6.95 25.26
N GLY A 218 -10.69 -7.72 25.37
CA GLY A 218 -10.66 -9.13 24.99
C GLY A 218 -10.47 -9.39 23.48
N GLY A 219 -10.21 -8.34 22.69
CA GLY A 219 -10.00 -8.41 21.24
C GLY A 219 -8.87 -9.33 20.79
N MET A 220 -7.92 -9.68 21.67
CA MET A 220 -6.86 -10.66 21.37
C MET A 220 -7.42 -12.01 20.91
N LYS A 221 -8.59 -12.43 21.42
CA LYS A 221 -9.27 -13.65 20.97
C LYS A 221 -9.61 -13.59 19.47
N HIS A 222 -10.05 -12.42 19.00
CA HIS A 222 -10.38 -12.19 17.59
C HIS A 222 -9.11 -12.15 16.73
N ILE A 223 -8.03 -11.56 17.25
CA ILE A 223 -6.71 -11.54 16.59
C ILE A 223 -6.18 -12.97 16.40
N GLU A 224 -6.19 -13.79 17.45
CA GLU A 224 -5.74 -15.19 17.39
C GLU A 224 -6.61 -16.04 16.45
N ALA A 225 -7.92 -15.79 16.44
CA ALA A 225 -8.84 -16.44 15.49
C ALA A 225 -8.52 -16.06 14.04
N ALA A 226 -8.21 -14.78 13.77
CA ALA A 226 -7.80 -14.32 12.45
C ALA A 226 -6.49 -14.99 12.00
N MET A 227 -5.51 -15.20 12.90
CA MET A 227 -4.26 -15.88 12.54
C MET A 227 -4.49 -17.29 12.01
N LYS A 228 -5.42 -18.05 12.61
CA LYS A 228 -5.78 -19.40 12.15
C LYS A 228 -6.38 -19.39 10.74
N LYS A 229 -7.19 -18.37 10.41
CA LYS A 229 -7.78 -18.21 9.08
C LYS A 229 -6.73 -17.81 8.04
N LEU A 230 -5.83 -16.88 8.39
CA LEU A 230 -4.74 -16.43 7.52
C LEU A 230 -3.73 -17.56 7.22
N GLU A 231 -3.46 -18.42 8.21
CA GLU A 231 -2.60 -19.59 8.04
C GLU A 231 -3.17 -20.56 6.99
N GLN A 232 -4.47 -20.80 7.02
CA GLN A 232 -5.15 -21.72 6.09
C GLN A 232 -5.16 -21.22 4.64
N ARG A 233 -5.07 -19.90 4.42
CA ARG A 233 -5.08 -19.26 3.10
C ARG A 233 -3.73 -18.62 2.74
N HIS A 234 -2.63 -19.10 3.33
CA HIS A 234 -1.33 -18.46 3.17
C HIS A 234 -0.91 -18.30 1.70
N ILE A 235 -1.08 -19.35 0.89
CA ILE A 235 -0.66 -19.39 -0.51
C ILE A 235 -1.53 -18.48 -1.38
N GLU A 236 -2.83 -18.43 -1.11
CA GLU A 236 -3.79 -17.55 -1.78
C GLU A 236 -3.45 -16.08 -1.53
N HIS A 237 -3.07 -15.73 -0.30
CA HIS A 237 -2.56 -14.40 0.02
C HIS A 237 -1.25 -14.11 -0.74
N ILE A 238 -0.26 -15.00 -0.69
CA ILE A 238 1.03 -14.79 -1.37
C ILE A 238 0.86 -14.50 -2.87
N LYS A 239 -0.09 -15.17 -3.55
CA LYS A 239 -0.37 -14.95 -4.98
C LYS A 239 -0.75 -13.51 -5.34
N VAL A 240 -1.37 -12.77 -4.42
CA VAL A 240 -1.80 -11.38 -4.66
C VAL A 240 -0.91 -10.36 -3.92
N TYR A 241 0.11 -10.82 -3.21
CA TYR A 241 0.97 -10.00 -2.34
C TYR A 241 2.15 -9.36 -3.07
N GLY A 242 2.02 -9.14 -4.39
CA GLY A 242 3.01 -8.49 -5.24
C GLY A 242 3.94 -9.48 -5.94
N GLU A 243 4.20 -9.23 -7.23
CA GLU A 243 5.12 -10.01 -8.05
C GLU A 243 6.58 -9.79 -7.60
N GLY A 244 7.41 -10.84 -7.64
CA GLY A 244 8.83 -10.78 -7.26
C GLY A 244 9.09 -10.85 -5.74
N ASN A 245 8.05 -11.13 -4.94
CA ASN A 245 8.13 -11.17 -3.49
C ASN A 245 9.01 -12.33 -2.96
N GLU A 246 9.22 -13.39 -3.75
CA GLU A 246 10.14 -14.49 -3.45
C GLU A 246 11.60 -14.02 -3.30
N LEU A 247 11.97 -12.93 -3.97
CA LEU A 247 13.29 -12.30 -3.85
C LEU A 247 13.45 -11.53 -2.52
N ARG A 248 12.32 -11.16 -1.89
CA ARG A 248 12.26 -10.42 -0.64
C ARG A 248 12.10 -11.37 0.55
N MET A 249 11.08 -12.25 0.51
CA MET A 249 10.66 -13.14 1.60
C MET A 249 11.51 -14.41 1.71
N THR A 250 12.77 -14.23 2.05
CA THR A 250 13.77 -15.32 2.11
C THR A 250 13.97 -15.86 3.53
N GLY A 251 13.39 -15.21 4.55
CA GLY A 251 13.71 -15.47 5.95
C GLY A 251 14.89 -14.65 6.49
N ALA A 252 15.63 -13.96 5.62
CA ALA A 252 16.67 -13.00 5.97
C ALA A 252 16.13 -11.55 5.99
N HIS A 253 16.93 -10.60 6.48
CA HIS A 253 16.63 -9.16 6.49
C HIS A 253 15.24 -8.81 7.04
N GLU A 254 14.90 -9.37 8.21
CA GLU A 254 13.63 -9.13 8.90
C GLU A 254 12.36 -9.57 8.13
N THR A 255 12.48 -10.52 7.21
CA THR A 255 11.34 -11.15 6.51
C THR A 255 11.10 -12.57 6.99
N SER A 256 9.88 -13.09 6.79
CA SER A 256 9.62 -14.54 6.91
C SER A 256 9.94 -15.25 5.60
N SER A 257 10.05 -16.58 5.64
CA SER A 257 10.02 -17.41 4.43
C SER A 257 8.68 -17.24 3.72
N ILE A 258 8.68 -17.25 2.38
CA ILE A 258 7.48 -17.21 1.54
C ILE A 258 6.63 -18.48 1.61
N ASP A 259 7.21 -19.61 2.03
CA ASP A 259 6.54 -20.92 2.01
C ASP A 259 5.77 -21.25 3.30
N LYS A 260 6.09 -20.54 4.39
CA LYS A 260 5.61 -20.87 5.74
C LYS A 260 4.97 -19.67 6.39
N PHE A 261 3.70 -19.81 6.72
CA PHE A 261 3.02 -18.86 7.60
C PHE A 261 3.53 -19.00 9.03
N THR A 262 3.88 -17.88 9.65
CA THR A 262 4.26 -17.81 11.06
C THR A 262 3.72 -16.52 11.67
N TRP A 263 3.42 -16.53 12.97
CA TRP A 263 3.08 -15.32 13.68
C TRP A 263 3.66 -15.32 15.10
N GLY A 264 3.86 -14.13 15.67
CA GLY A 264 4.39 -14.03 17.02
C GLY A 264 4.34 -12.61 17.60
N VAL A 265 4.39 -12.54 18.93
CA VAL A 265 4.44 -11.27 19.65
C VAL A 265 5.81 -10.64 19.49
N ALA A 266 5.85 -9.41 18.97
CA ALA A 266 7.07 -8.64 18.73
C ALA A 266 8.14 -9.39 17.91
N ASN A 267 7.73 -10.34 17.07
CA ASN A 267 8.64 -11.09 16.21
C ASN A 267 8.70 -10.44 14.83
N ARG A 268 9.87 -9.91 14.45
CA ARG A 268 10.07 -9.35 13.11
C ARG A 268 10.29 -10.46 12.06
N GLY A 269 10.80 -11.62 12.42
CA GLY A 269 10.99 -12.73 11.46
C GLY A 269 9.71 -13.47 11.07
N SER A 270 8.55 -13.12 11.65
CA SER A 270 7.28 -13.80 11.37
C SER A 270 6.48 -13.14 10.24
N SER A 271 5.62 -13.93 9.61
CA SER A 271 4.74 -13.47 8.53
C SER A 271 3.74 -12.42 9.04
N VAL A 272 3.17 -12.64 10.21
CA VAL A 272 2.35 -11.65 10.92
C VAL A 272 3.01 -11.32 12.26
N ARG A 273 3.12 -10.04 12.59
CA ARG A 273 3.63 -9.59 13.90
C ARG A 273 2.46 -9.04 14.72
N ILE A 274 2.34 -9.51 15.96
CA ILE A 274 1.48 -8.87 16.97
C ILE A 274 2.33 -7.92 17.79
N PRO A 275 2.03 -6.61 17.84
CA PRO A 275 2.80 -5.67 18.64
C PRO A 275 2.79 -6.02 20.14
N ARG A 276 3.88 -5.67 20.83
CA ARG A 276 4.03 -5.98 22.25
C ARG A 276 2.94 -5.33 23.10
N GLN A 277 2.55 -4.12 22.73
CA GLN A 277 1.50 -3.37 23.41
C GLN A 277 0.13 -4.05 23.23
N CYS A 278 -0.19 -4.48 22.01
CA CYS A 278 -1.38 -5.27 21.71
C CYS A 278 -1.48 -6.53 22.59
N ALA A 279 -0.41 -7.31 22.67
CA ALA A 279 -0.37 -8.50 23.52
C ALA A 279 -0.46 -8.18 25.03
N LYS A 280 0.13 -7.07 25.48
CA LYS A 280 0.10 -6.65 26.88
C LYS A 280 -1.30 -6.21 27.33
N GLU A 281 -2.01 -5.51 26.46
CA GLU A 281 -3.34 -4.96 26.77
C GLU A 281 -4.49 -5.86 26.33
N GLY A 282 -4.21 -6.95 25.59
CA GLY A 282 -5.23 -7.94 25.21
C GLY A 282 -6.19 -7.48 24.12
N LYS A 283 -5.84 -6.44 23.35
CA LYS A 283 -6.62 -5.88 22.23
C LYS A 283 -5.74 -5.14 21.21
N GLY A 284 -6.24 -4.99 19.99
CA GLY A 284 -5.60 -4.23 18.91
C GLY A 284 -5.82 -2.72 19.03
N TYR A 285 -5.06 -1.93 18.25
CA TYR A 285 -5.08 -0.47 18.33
C TYR A 285 -5.25 0.21 16.98
N VAL A 286 -5.63 1.47 17.07
CA VAL A 286 -5.54 2.45 15.99
C VAL A 286 -4.05 2.72 15.73
N SER A 287 -3.55 2.58 14.48
CA SER A 287 -2.15 2.83 14.02
C SER A 287 -1.15 1.65 14.05
N SER A 288 0.15 1.94 13.88
CA SER A 288 1.33 1.05 13.78
C SER A 288 1.53 0.05 14.94
N ASP A 289 0.62 0.05 15.90
CA ASP A 289 0.57 -0.84 17.07
C ASP A 289 -0.52 -1.92 16.94
N SER A 290 -1.13 -2.09 15.76
CA SER A 290 -2.01 -3.23 15.42
C SER A 290 -1.26 -4.45 14.91
N PRO A 291 -1.85 -5.67 14.97
CA PRO A 291 -1.31 -6.82 14.25
C PRO A 291 -1.13 -6.46 12.78
N PHE A 292 0.04 -6.75 12.26
CA PHE A 292 0.36 -6.38 10.89
C PHE A 292 0.97 -7.52 10.11
N ASP A 293 0.42 -7.71 8.91
CA ASP A 293 0.87 -8.66 7.92
C ASP A 293 2.10 -8.10 7.21
N ARG A 294 3.23 -8.80 7.35
CA ARG A 294 4.53 -8.39 6.81
C ARG A 294 4.81 -8.95 5.42
N ARG A 295 3.91 -9.80 4.94
CA ARG A 295 4.08 -10.53 3.68
C ARG A 295 3.82 -9.69 2.43
N PRO A 296 2.92 -8.69 2.39
CA PRO A 296 2.73 -7.90 1.19
C PRO A 296 4.01 -7.17 0.78
N ALA A 297 4.31 -7.21 -0.51
CA ALA A 297 5.44 -6.50 -1.08
C ALA A 297 5.06 -5.06 -1.46
N SER A 298 6.07 -4.19 -1.58
CA SER A 298 5.88 -2.76 -1.88
C SER A 298 5.09 -2.46 -3.16
N ASN A 299 5.13 -3.34 -4.17
CA ASN A 299 4.38 -3.22 -5.42
C ASN A 299 2.96 -3.79 -5.39
N ALA A 300 2.50 -4.36 -4.27
CA ALA A 300 1.18 -4.98 -4.21
C ALA A 300 0.05 -3.96 -4.42
N ASP A 301 -1.05 -4.41 -5.00
CA ASP A 301 -2.27 -3.60 -5.12
C ASP A 301 -3.01 -3.56 -3.77
N PRO A 302 -3.15 -2.39 -3.12
CA PRO A 302 -3.86 -2.30 -1.85
C PRO A 302 -5.29 -2.86 -1.92
N TYR A 303 -6.01 -2.75 -3.04
CA TYR A 303 -7.36 -3.32 -3.14
C TYR A 303 -7.36 -4.83 -3.00
N GLN A 304 -6.41 -5.52 -3.65
CA GLN A 304 -6.26 -6.96 -3.53
C GLN A 304 -5.84 -7.35 -2.12
N ILE A 305 -4.90 -6.62 -1.51
CA ILE A 305 -4.43 -6.87 -0.13
C ILE A 305 -5.58 -6.73 0.87
N THR A 306 -6.27 -5.58 0.87
CA THR A 306 -7.34 -5.32 1.82
C THR A 306 -8.53 -6.24 1.57
N GLY A 307 -8.87 -6.48 0.30
CA GLY A 307 -9.95 -7.37 -0.11
C GLY A 307 -9.75 -8.80 0.39
N ILE A 308 -8.61 -9.43 0.09
CA ILE A 308 -8.36 -10.82 0.50
C ILE A 308 -8.24 -10.97 2.03
N ILE A 309 -7.76 -9.94 2.74
CA ILE A 309 -7.74 -9.94 4.22
C ILE A 309 -9.16 -9.94 4.77
N VAL A 310 -10.05 -9.06 4.28
CA VAL A 310 -11.45 -9.05 4.71
C VAL A 310 -12.14 -10.36 4.37
N GLU A 311 -11.94 -10.85 3.14
CA GLU A 311 -12.52 -12.10 2.67
C GLU A 311 -12.14 -13.29 3.55
N THR A 312 -10.86 -13.39 3.92
CA THR A 312 -10.34 -14.46 4.79
C THR A 312 -10.81 -14.34 6.22
N ILE A 313 -10.87 -13.13 6.78
CA ILE A 313 -11.17 -12.96 8.22
C ILE A 313 -12.68 -12.94 8.49
N TYR A 314 -13.49 -12.30 7.64
CA TYR A 314 -14.91 -12.03 7.91
C TYR A 314 -15.86 -12.77 6.98
N GLY A 315 -15.48 -13.00 5.73
CA GLY A 315 -16.24 -13.84 4.81
C GLY A 315 -16.19 -13.37 3.36
N SER A 316 -16.48 -14.28 2.43
CA SER A 316 -16.54 -14.00 1.00
C SER A 316 -17.76 -13.17 0.63
N LEU A 317 -17.77 -12.67 -0.61
CA LEU A 317 -18.97 -12.09 -1.19
C LEU A 317 -20.15 -13.07 -1.10
N PRO A 318 -21.38 -12.57 -0.89
CA PRO A 318 -22.57 -13.38 -1.09
C PRO A 318 -22.59 -13.94 -2.51
N GLU A 319 -23.11 -15.16 -2.71
CA GLU A 319 -23.38 -15.67 -4.06
C GLU A 319 -24.28 -14.69 -4.81
N GLU A 320 -23.87 -14.31 -6.02
CA GLU A 320 -24.69 -13.47 -6.89
C GLU A 320 -26.00 -14.20 -7.21
N LYS A 321 -27.13 -13.54 -6.96
CA LYS A 321 -28.47 -14.07 -7.24
C LYS A 321 -28.87 -13.87 -8.69
#